data_AF-A0A813ZMF3-F1
#
_entry.id   AF-A0A813ZMF3-F1
#
_cell.length_a   1.000
_cell.length_b   1.000
_cell.length_c   1.000
_cell.angle_alpha   90.00
_cell.angle_beta   90.00
_cell.angle_gamma   90.00
#
_symmetry.space_group_name_H-M   'P 1'
#
loop_
_entity.id
_entity.type
_entity.pdbx_description
1 polymer ?
#
loop_
_entity_poly.entity_id
_entity_poly.type
_entity_poly.pdbx_seq_one_letter_code
_entity_poly.pdbx_strand_id
1 'polypeptide(L)'
;MIKNMTQRGLLIVFEGLDRSGKTTQAKLLSDALNKLEDHAVHLLFSANRWETVKEMKEKLNLGINLIVDRYAYSGVAYTSAKTGFDFNWCKQCDVGLPKPDLVCFMDTKIDDLEKRKNFGEERYETTEFQKLVYANFKKMFDLENNSKDCLVLNAKDSIENLHSDILKNTLELVKSNQFSMNEFKFLW
;
A
#
# COMPACT_ATOMS: atom_id res chain seq x y z
N MET A 1 -9.19 -3.39 22.08
CA MET A 1 -8.69 -3.06 23.43
C MET A 1 -9.85 -3.06 24.40
N ILE A 2 -9.80 -3.90 25.45
CA ILE A 2 -10.74 -3.81 26.57
C ILE A 2 -10.29 -2.62 27.42
N LYS A 3 -10.96 -1.46 27.29
CA LYS A 3 -10.77 -0.35 28.24
C LYS A 3 -11.33 -0.80 29.59
N ASN A 4 -10.46 -1.03 30.57
CA ASN A 4 -10.88 -1.12 31.96
C ASN A 4 -11.47 0.24 32.37
N MET A 5 -12.80 0.39 32.33
CA MET A 5 -13.51 1.63 32.68
C MET A 5 -13.49 1.93 34.19
N THR A 6 -12.77 1.14 34.99
CA THR A 6 -12.70 1.25 36.46
C THR A 6 -11.45 1.97 36.97
N GLN A 7 -10.48 2.30 36.12
CA GLN A 7 -9.26 3.03 36.53
C GLN A 7 -8.90 4.14 35.53
N ARG A 8 -8.50 5.31 36.06
CA ARG A 8 -8.04 6.45 35.25
C ARG A 8 -6.75 6.09 34.50
N GLY A 9 -6.56 6.65 33.31
CA GLY A 9 -5.30 6.55 32.57
C GLY A 9 -4.13 7.22 33.29
N LEU A 10 -2.90 6.92 32.83
CA LEU A 10 -1.67 7.50 33.36
C LEU A 10 -1.32 8.80 32.61
N LEU A 11 -0.93 9.84 33.35
CA LEU A 11 -0.26 11.02 32.80
C LEU A 11 1.25 10.79 32.92
N ILE A 12 1.95 10.74 31.78
CA ILE A 12 3.39 10.50 31.71
C ILE A 12 4.04 11.72 31.07
N VAL A 13 5.05 12.30 31.71
CA VAL A 13 5.76 13.51 31.26
C VAL A 13 7.25 13.20 31.12
N PHE A 14 7.86 13.71 30.05
CA PHE A 14 9.29 13.61 29.80
C PHE A 14 9.94 14.99 29.91
N GLU A 15 10.83 15.19 30.89
CA GLU A 15 11.54 16.44 31.14
C GLU A 15 13.06 16.29 30.88
N GLY A 16 13.75 17.41 30.60
CA GLY A 16 15.19 17.43 30.39
C GLY A 16 15.67 18.45 29.34
N LEU A 17 16.99 18.59 29.21
CA LEU A 17 17.63 19.54 28.28
C LEU A 17 17.38 19.20 26.80
N ASP A 18 17.58 20.16 25.91
CA ASP A 18 17.51 19.92 24.47
C ASP A 18 18.44 18.79 24.04
N ARG A 19 17.96 17.98 23.09
CA ARG A 19 18.66 16.79 22.55
C ARG A 19 18.91 15.65 23.55
N SER A 20 18.25 15.65 24.72
CA SER A 20 18.31 14.51 25.67
C SER A 20 17.49 13.28 25.25
N GLY A 21 16.87 13.28 24.07
CA GLY A 21 16.09 12.15 23.55
C GLY A 21 14.61 12.09 23.97
N LYS A 22 14.07 13.13 24.64
CA LYS A 22 12.68 13.18 25.13
C LYS A 22 11.65 12.86 24.04
N THR A 23 11.75 13.51 22.88
CA THR A 23 10.82 13.32 21.76
C THR A 23 10.85 11.89 21.24
N THR A 24 12.04 11.29 21.14
CA THR A 24 12.20 9.90 20.72
C THR A 24 11.54 8.95 21.71
N GLN A 25 11.79 9.12 23.01
CA GLN A 25 11.23 8.26 24.05
C GLN A 25 9.70 8.41 24.17
N ALA A 26 9.18 9.64 24.07
CA ALA A 26 7.75 9.89 24.06
C ALA A 26 7.05 9.23 22.87
N LYS A 27 7.66 9.29 21.67
CA LYS A 27 7.15 8.61 20.47
C LYS A 27 7.16 7.09 20.64
N LEU A 28 8.29 6.51 21.06
CA LEU A 28 8.40 5.06 21.29
C LEU A 28 7.38 4.56 22.32
N LEU A 29 7.21 5.29 23.43
CA LEU A 29 6.22 4.94 24.45
C LEU A 29 4.80 5.08 23.91
N SER A 30 4.50 6.14 23.16
CA SER A 30 3.20 6.29 22.50
C SER A 30 2.93 5.15 21.53
N ASP A 31 3.90 4.78 20.69
CA ASP A 31 3.75 3.69 19.72
C ASP A 31 3.57 2.32 20.40
N ALA A 32 4.25 2.12 21.54
CA ALA A 32 4.09 0.92 22.36
C ALA A 32 2.70 0.85 23.03
N LEU A 33 2.17 1.99 23.48
CA LEU A 33 0.88 2.06 24.19
C LEU A 33 -0.33 2.14 23.23
N ASN A 34 -0.17 2.77 22.08
CA ASN A 34 -1.20 3.01 21.08
C ASN A 34 -1.05 2.07 19.89
N LYS A 35 -0.87 0.77 20.15
CA LYS A 35 -1.00 -0.25 19.10
C LYS A 35 -2.46 -0.28 18.65
N LEU A 36 -2.79 0.49 17.61
CA LEU A 36 -4.06 0.35 16.92
C LEU A 36 -4.21 -1.11 16.51
N GLU A 37 -5.40 -1.63 16.74
CA GLU A 37 -5.76 -2.98 16.33
C GLU A 37 -5.65 -3.07 14.80
N ASP A 38 -5.08 -4.17 14.30
CA ASP A 38 -4.66 -4.25 12.90
C ASP A 38 -5.86 -4.24 11.91
N HIS A 39 -7.06 -4.69 12.32
CA HIS A 39 -8.28 -4.49 11.52
C HIS A 39 -8.64 -3.00 11.45
N ALA A 40 -8.53 -2.27 12.55
CA ALA A 40 -8.78 -0.82 12.53
C ALA A 40 -7.78 -0.10 11.60
N VAL A 41 -6.50 -0.45 11.63
CA VAL A 41 -5.49 0.10 10.70
C VAL A 41 -5.83 -0.25 9.25
N HIS A 42 -6.21 -1.49 8.97
CA HIS A 42 -6.62 -1.92 7.62
C HIS A 42 -7.80 -1.11 7.09
N LEU A 43 -8.84 -0.96 7.92
CA LEU A 43 -10.05 -0.20 7.59
C LEU A 43 -9.74 1.29 7.40
N LEU A 44 -8.83 1.88 8.19
CA LEU A 44 -8.41 3.26 7.99
C LEU A 44 -7.71 3.46 6.64
N PHE A 45 -6.85 2.53 6.22
CA PHE A 45 -6.25 2.60 4.89
C PHE A 45 -7.28 2.47 3.77
N SER A 46 -8.29 1.63 3.94
CA SER A 46 -9.39 1.53 2.97
C SER A 46 -10.25 2.79 2.94
N ALA A 47 -10.62 3.33 4.11
CA ALA A 47 -11.35 4.59 4.24
C ALA A 47 -10.61 5.76 3.58
N ASN A 48 -9.27 5.84 3.74
CA ASN A 48 -8.43 6.84 3.08
C ASN A 48 -8.45 6.74 1.53
N ARG A 49 -8.66 5.55 0.96
CA ARG A 49 -8.92 5.44 -0.48
C ARG A 49 -10.32 5.92 -0.82
N TRP A 50 -11.33 5.44 -0.10
CA TRP A 50 -12.73 5.78 -0.35
C TRP A 50 -13.03 7.28 -0.27
N GLU A 51 -12.41 8.01 0.65
CA GLU A 51 -12.61 9.46 0.78
C GLU A 51 -12.15 10.23 -0.46
N THR A 52 -11.20 9.70 -1.22
CA THR A 52 -10.66 10.35 -2.43
C THR A 52 -11.37 9.92 -3.72
N VAL A 53 -12.27 8.94 -3.68
CA VAL A 53 -12.92 8.36 -4.89
C VAL A 53 -13.67 9.41 -5.71
N LYS A 54 -14.39 10.32 -5.04
CA LYS A 54 -15.13 11.37 -5.72
C LYS A 54 -14.19 12.25 -6.56
N GLU A 55 -13.13 12.75 -5.94
CA GLU A 55 -12.13 13.59 -6.60
C GLU A 55 -11.39 12.83 -7.72
N MET A 56 -11.05 11.55 -7.49
CA MET A 56 -10.42 10.72 -8.52
C MET A 56 -11.30 10.62 -9.76
N LYS A 57 -12.59 10.29 -9.60
CA LYS A 57 -13.54 10.19 -10.72
C LYS A 57 -13.75 11.53 -11.43
N GLU A 58 -13.84 12.62 -10.69
CA GLU A 58 -13.96 13.97 -11.27
C GLU A 58 -12.75 14.32 -12.14
N LYS A 59 -11.53 14.12 -11.64
CA LYS A 59 -10.30 14.36 -12.42
C LYS A 59 -10.22 13.48 -13.66
N LEU A 60 -10.52 12.18 -13.53
CA LEU A 60 -10.49 11.25 -14.65
C LEU A 60 -11.52 11.63 -15.73
N ASN A 61 -12.73 12.04 -15.34
CA ASN A 61 -13.76 12.51 -16.28
C ASN A 61 -13.37 13.82 -16.99
N LEU A 62 -12.50 14.64 -16.39
CA LEU A 62 -11.91 15.83 -17.03
C LEU A 62 -10.75 15.48 -17.98
N GLY A 63 -10.43 14.20 -18.17
CA GLY A 63 -9.29 13.76 -18.98
C GLY A 63 -7.94 13.93 -18.29
N ILE A 64 -7.92 14.13 -16.96
CA ILE A 64 -6.68 14.25 -16.18
C ILE A 64 -6.20 12.86 -15.79
N ASN A 65 -4.98 12.51 -16.22
CA ASN A 65 -4.33 11.26 -15.83
C ASN A 65 -3.91 11.31 -14.35
N LEU A 66 -4.16 10.22 -13.61
CA LEU A 66 -3.75 10.08 -12.22
C LEU A 66 -2.61 9.08 -12.10
N ILE A 67 -1.47 9.52 -11.56
CA ILE A 67 -0.34 8.65 -11.21
C ILE A 67 -0.39 8.43 -9.70
N VAL A 68 -0.68 7.20 -9.28
CA VAL A 68 -0.96 6.87 -7.88
C VAL A 68 0.12 5.94 -7.34
N ASP A 69 0.80 6.37 -6.27
CA ASP A 69 1.73 5.52 -5.52
C ASP A 69 0.95 4.72 -4.46
N ARG A 70 0.87 3.40 -4.69
CA ARG A 70 0.09 2.41 -3.93
C ARG A 70 -1.43 2.60 -4.01
N TYR A 71 -2.13 1.48 -3.93
CA TYR A 71 -3.60 1.42 -3.96
C TYR A 71 -4.12 0.25 -3.13
N ALA A 72 -5.36 -0.20 -3.37
CA ALA A 72 -6.00 -1.32 -2.66
C ALA A 72 -5.13 -2.59 -2.59
N TYR A 73 -4.38 -2.89 -3.66
CA TYR A 73 -3.43 -3.99 -3.74
C TYR A 73 -2.45 -4.01 -2.55
N SER A 74 -1.88 -2.86 -2.18
CA SER A 74 -0.98 -2.77 -1.02
C SER A 74 -1.72 -3.02 0.29
N GLY A 75 -2.95 -2.52 0.43
CA GLY A 75 -3.77 -2.75 1.62
C GLY A 75 -4.00 -4.25 1.89
N VAL A 76 -4.35 -5.00 0.84
CA VAL A 76 -4.55 -6.45 0.89
C VAL A 76 -3.24 -7.17 1.18
N ALA A 77 -2.19 -6.92 0.39
CA ALA A 77 -0.94 -7.66 0.48
C ALA A 77 -0.26 -7.52 1.85
N TYR A 78 -0.25 -6.30 2.41
CA TYR A 78 0.37 -6.03 3.72
C TYR A 78 -0.46 -6.55 4.89
N THR A 79 -1.79 -6.43 4.83
CA THR A 79 -2.64 -6.85 5.97
C THR A 79 -2.75 -8.36 6.04
N SER A 80 -2.99 -9.02 4.91
CA SER A 80 -3.07 -10.49 4.86
C SER A 80 -1.72 -11.20 5.10
N ALA A 81 -0.60 -10.47 5.11
CA ALA A 81 0.70 -11.00 5.55
C ALA A 81 0.78 -11.12 7.08
N LYS A 82 -0.13 -10.49 7.83
CA LYS A 82 -0.23 -10.62 9.29
C LYS A 82 -1.07 -11.85 9.65
N THR A 83 -0.75 -12.48 10.78
CA THR A 83 -1.50 -13.64 11.29
C THR A 83 -2.94 -13.25 11.63
N GLY A 84 -3.90 -14.09 11.24
CA GLY A 84 -5.32 -13.91 11.56
C GLY A 84 -6.12 -13.06 10.56
N PHE A 85 -5.51 -12.63 9.45
CA PHE A 85 -6.18 -11.85 8.41
C PHE A 85 -6.46 -12.70 7.17
N ASP A 86 -7.73 -12.93 6.89
CA ASP A 86 -8.13 -13.60 5.64
C ASP A 86 -7.90 -12.68 4.42
N PHE A 87 -7.38 -13.28 3.35
CA PHE A 87 -7.05 -12.55 2.13
C PHE A 87 -8.31 -11.97 1.46
N ASN A 88 -9.42 -12.71 1.43
CA ASN A 88 -10.65 -12.23 0.82
C ASN A 88 -11.32 -11.17 1.69
N TRP A 89 -11.29 -11.30 3.01
CA TRP A 89 -11.75 -10.27 3.93
C TRP A 89 -11.03 -8.93 3.67
N CYS A 90 -9.71 -8.95 3.48
CA CYS A 90 -8.95 -7.75 3.15
C CYS A 90 -9.39 -7.12 1.82
N LYS A 91 -9.78 -7.93 0.83
CA LYS A 91 -10.29 -7.44 -0.46
C LYS A 91 -11.65 -6.74 -0.32
N GLN A 92 -12.54 -7.27 0.53
CA GLN A 92 -13.92 -6.78 0.64
C GLN A 92 -14.02 -5.29 0.98
N CYS A 93 -13.05 -4.75 1.71
CA CYS A 93 -13.05 -3.34 2.09
C CYS A 93 -12.93 -2.38 0.89
N ASP A 94 -12.32 -2.84 -0.21
CA ASP A 94 -12.03 -2.02 -1.40
C ASP A 94 -12.84 -2.44 -2.64
N VAL A 95 -13.77 -3.39 -2.51
CA VAL A 95 -14.68 -3.80 -3.59
C VAL A 95 -15.49 -2.59 -4.06
N GLY A 96 -15.42 -2.29 -5.35
CA GLY A 96 -16.12 -1.15 -5.94
C GLY A 96 -15.28 0.13 -6.10
N LEU A 97 -14.02 0.14 -5.66
CA LEU A 97 -13.10 1.23 -6.01
C LEU A 97 -12.90 1.31 -7.54
N PRO A 98 -12.60 2.49 -8.12
CA PRO A 98 -12.18 2.58 -9.52
C PRO A 98 -11.03 1.59 -9.82
N LYS A 99 -11.22 0.70 -10.79
CA LYS A 99 -10.17 -0.22 -11.23
C LYS A 99 -9.12 0.57 -12.02
N PRO A 100 -7.82 0.49 -11.68
CA PRO A 100 -6.77 1.10 -12.49
C PRO A 100 -6.71 0.48 -13.88
N ASP A 101 -6.44 1.32 -14.89
CA ASP A 101 -6.28 0.88 -16.28
C ASP A 101 -4.92 0.22 -16.55
N LEU A 102 -3.91 0.59 -15.75
CA LEU A 102 -2.58 -0.01 -15.75
C LEU A 102 -2.09 -0.12 -14.30
N VAL A 103 -1.61 -1.30 -13.93
CA VAL A 103 -0.90 -1.54 -12.66
C VAL A 103 0.53 -1.91 -12.99
N CYS A 104 1.50 -1.13 -12.53
CA CYS A 104 2.91 -1.44 -12.66
C CYS A 104 3.41 -2.07 -11.36
N PHE A 105 3.81 -3.34 -11.39
CA PHE A 105 4.42 -4.02 -10.26
C PHE A 105 5.94 -4.09 -10.43
N MET A 106 6.66 -3.38 -9.56
CA MET A 106 8.11 -3.36 -9.53
C MET A 106 8.62 -4.60 -8.80
N ASP A 107 8.89 -5.67 -9.56
CA ASP A 107 9.37 -6.94 -9.05
C ASP A 107 10.84 -6.84 -8.64
N THR A 108 11.13 -7.20 -7.39
CA THR A 108 12.48 -7.19 -6.84
C THR A 108 12.67 -8.38 -5.93
N LYS A 109 13.84 -9.02 -6.00
CA LYS A 109 14.15 -10.11 -5.07
C LYS A 109 14.42 -9.51 -3.69
N ILE A 110 13.97 -10.24 -2.68
CA ILE A 110 14.04 -9.80 -1.28
C ILE A 110 15.50 -9.66 -0.82
N ASP A 111 16.40 -10.52 -1.30
CA ASP A 111 17.84 -10.46 -1.04
C ASP A 111 18.50 -9.14 -1.50
N ASP A 112 17.84 -8.39 -2.39
CA ASP A 112 18.33 -7.09 -2.85
C ASP A 112 17.71 -5.91 -2.09
N LEU A 113 16.59 -6.12 -1.38
CA LEU A 113 16.00 -5.12 -0.47
C LEU A 113 16.88 -4.91 0.76
N GLU A 114 17.44 -5.99 1.32
CA GLU A 114 18.32 -5.97 2.49
C GLU A 114 19.62 -5.16 2.26
N LYS A 115 20.03 -5.01 1.00
CA LYS A 115 21.24 -4.27 0.62
C LYS A 115 21.01 -2.77 0.47
N ARG A 116 19.76 -2.31 0.55
CA ARG A 116 19.43 -0.87 0.43
C ARG A 116 19.74 -0.16 1.74
N LYS A 117 20.30 1.05 1.65
CA LYS A 117 20.50 1.91 2.83
C LYS A 117 19.15 2.18 3.50
N ASN A 118 19.12 2.08 4.83
CA ASN A 118 17.96 2.35 5.70
C ASN A 118 16.86 1.25 5.74
N PHE A 119 17.09 0.06 5.19
CA PHE A 119 16.15 -1.05 5.36
C PHE A 119 16.04 -1.47 6.84
N GLY A 120 14.83 -1.43 7.39
CA GLY A 120 14.54 -1.80 8.78
C GLY A 120 14.19 -0.62 9.69
N GLU A 121 14.12 0.60 9.15
CA GLU A 121 13.73 1.80 9.91
C GLU A 121 12.20 1.94 10.00
N GLU A 122 11.44 1.36 9.07
CA GLU A 122 9.99 1.38 9.10
C GLU A 122 9.37 0.12 9.72
N ARG A 123 8.15 0.27 10.28
CA ARG A 123 7.42 -0.77 11.04
C ARG A 123 7.28 -2.12 10.32
N TYR A 124 7.30 -2.14 8.99
CA TYR A 124 7.07 -3.33 8.16
C TYR A 124 8.32 -3.82 7.40
N GLU A 125 9.48 -3.23 7.62
CA GLU A 125 10.71 -3.56 6.90
C GLU A 125 11.49 -4.69 7.58
N THR A 126 10.84 -5.85 7.72
CA THR A 126 11.53 -7.09 8.13
C THR A 126 11.49 -8.08 6.98
N THR A 127 12.60 -8.80 6.75
CA THR A 127 12.74 -9.76 5.64
C THR A 127 11.61 -10.78 5.61
N GLU A 128 11.31 -11.39 6.75
CA GLU A 128 10.26 -12.42 6.85
C GLU A 128 8.88 -11.85 6.54
N PHE A 129 8.58 -10.63 6.98
CA PHE A 129 7.32 -9.99 6.64
C PHE A 129 7.24 -9.63 5.16
N GLN A 130 8.31 -9.09 4.57
CA GLN A 130 8.37 -8.78 3.14
C GLN A 130 8.23 -10.02 2.25
N LYS A 131 8.72 -11.20 2.69
CA LYS A 131 8.46 -12.49 2.01
C LYS A 131 6.97 -12.81 1.93
N LEU A 132 6.24 -12.63 3.04
CA LEU A 132 4.79 -12.88 3.08
C LEU A 132 4.02 -11.86 2.22
N VAL A 133 4.38 -10.59 2.30
CA VAL A 133 3.78 -9.53 1.46
C VAL A 133 3.99 -9.82 -0.02
N TYR A 134 5.21 -10.20 -0.41
CA TYR A 134 5.53 -10.53 -1.79
C TYR A 134 4.77 -11.77 -2.29
N ALA A 135 4.61 -12.80 -1.46
CA ALA A 135 3.78 -13.96 -1.77
C ALA A 135 2.31 -13.57 -1.99
N ASN A 136 1.79 -12.63 -1.21
CA ASN A 136 0.44 -12.10 -1.42
C ASN A 136 0.30 -11.31 -2.71
N PHE A 137 1.30 -10.50 -3.10
CA PHE A 137 1.31 -9.84 -4.42
C PHE A 137 1.35 -10.83 -5.57
N LYS A 138 2.20 -11.87 -5.47
CA LYS A 138 2.26 -12.98 -6.44
C LYS A 138 0.90 -13.62 -6.66
N LYS A 139 0.21 -13.96 -5.57
CA LYS A 139 -1.14 -14.53 -5.60
C LYS A 139 -2.15 -13.56 -6.22
N MET A 140 -2.07 -12.28 -5.88
CA MET A 140 -3.05 -11.28 -6.29
C MET A 140 -2.98 -10.92 -7.78
N PHE A 141 -1.76 -10.83 -8.31
CA PHE A 141 -1.53 -10.53 -9.73
C PHE A 141 -1.33 -11.80 -10.57
N ASP A 142 -1.49 -12.97 -9.96
CA ASP A 142 -1.29 -14.27 -10.61
C ASP A 142 -0.01 -14.29 -11.46
N LEU A 143 1.10 -13.89 -10.83
CA LEU A 143 2.38 -13.69 -11.51
C LEU A 143 2.94 -14.98 -12.13
N GLU A 144 2.44 -16.15 -11.72
CA GLU A 144 2.83 -17.44 -12.25
C GLU A 144 2.12 -17.77 -13.57
N ASN A 145 0.93 -17.21 -13.81
CA ASN A 145 0.14 -17.45 -15.02
C ASN A 145 0.12 -16.25 -15.98
N ASN A 146 0.99 -15.25 -15.77
CA ASN A 146 1.11 -14.04 -16.60
C ASN A 146 -0.24 -13.32 -16.81
N SER A 147 -0.91 -12.96 -15.71
CA SER A 147 -2.13 -12.16 -15.80
C SER A 147 -1.91 -10.88 -16.60
N LYS A 148 -2.87 -10.54 -17.46
CA LYS A 148 -2.87 -9.29 -18.24
C LYS A 148 -3.23 -8.06 -17.41
N ASP A 149 -3.63 -8.23 -16.16
CA ASP A 149 -4.07 -7.13 -15.29
C ASP A 149 -2.90 -6.32 -14.70
N CYS A 150 -1.64 -6.76 -14.87
CA CYS A 150 -0.47 -6.10 -14.29
C CYS A 150 0.74 -6.15 -15.23
N LEU A 151 1.42 -5.01 -15.38
CA LEU A 151 2.73 -4.90 -16.01
C LEU A 151 3.81 -5.19 -14.95
N VAL A 152 4.50 -6.32 -15.08
CA VAL A 152 5.58 -6.71 -14.18
C VAL A 152 6.90 -6.16 -14.69
N LEU A 153 7.61 -5.43 -13.85
CA LEU A 153 8.83 -4.71 -14.19
C LEU A 153 9.98 -5.16 -13.29
N ASN A 154 11.12 -5.55 -13.86
CA ASN A 154 12.28 -5.94 -13.08
C ASN A 154 12.94 -4.70 -12.46
N ALA A 155 12.77 -4.49 -11.16
CA ALA A 155 13.26 -3.32 -10.46
C ALA A 155 14.80 -3.22 -10.38
N LYS A 156 15.55 -4.17 -10.94
CA LYS A 156 17.01 -4.08 -11.13
C LYS A 156 17.42 -3.39 -12.42
N ASP A 157 16.50 -3.26 -13.37
CA ASP A 157 16.78 -2.58 -14.62
C ASP A 157 17.04 -1.09 -14.37
N SER A 158 17.70 -0.42 -15.32
CA SER A 158 17.98 1.00 -15.17
C SER A 158 16.67 1.81 -15.16
N ILE A 159 16.73 2.99 -14.54
CA ILE A 159 15.59 3.91 -14.46
C ILE A 159 15.05 4.21 -15.87
N GLU A 160 15.94 4.38 -16.84
CA GLU A 160 15.61 4.69 -18.23
C GLU A 160 14.86 3.53 -18.90
N ASN A 161 15.34 2.29 -18.72
CA ASN A 161 14.69 1.11 -19.29
C ASN A 161 13.30 0.90 -18.70
N LEU A 162 13.18 0.97 -17.37
CA LEU A 162 11.91 0.88 -16.67
C LEU A 162 10.93 1.97 -17.12
N HIS A 163 11.41 3.21 -17.24
CA HIS A 163 10.59 4.31 -17.71
C HIS A 163 10.15 4.13 -19.16
N SER A 164 11.04 3.65 -20.03
CA SER A 164 10.73 3.34 -21.43
C SER A 164 9.60 2.30 -21.54
N ASP A 165 9.66 1.23 -20.75
CA ASP A 165 8.64 0.18 -20.76
C ASP A 165 7.29 0.68 -20.22
N ILE A 166 7.30 1.43 -19.12
CA ILE A 166 6.09 2.07 -18.56
C ILE A 166 5.48 3.01 -19.60
N LEU A 167 6.29 3.87 -20.21
CA LEU A 167 5.84 4.86 -21.19
C LEU A 167 5.23 4.18 -22.42
N LYS A 168 5.89 3.14 -22.95
CA LYS A 168 5.39 2.38 -24.10
C LYS A 168 3.99 1.81 -23.83
N ASN A 169 3.82 1.08 -22.72
CA ASN A 169 2.53 0.47 -22.36
C ASN A 169 1.45 1.52 -22.10
N THR A 170 1.81 2.64 -21.44
CA THR A 170 0.89 3.75 -21.19
C THR A 170 0.40 4.38 -22.51
N LEU A 171 1.31 4.64 -23.45
CA LEU A 171 0.96 5.23 -24.76
C LEU A 171 0.13 4.28 -25.62
N GLU A 172 0.37 2.97 -25.55
CA GLU A 172 -0.45 1.96 -26.23
C GLU A 172 -1.90 1.98 -25.72
N LEU A 173 -2.10 2.09 -24.40
CA LEU A 173 -3.42 2.22 -23.80
C LEU A 173 -4.14 3.50 -24.27
N VAL A 174 -3.45 4.65 -24.24
CA VAL A 174 -4.00 5.93 -24.72
C VAL A 174 -4.42 5.84 -26.18
N LYS A 175 -3.63 5.19 -27.05
CA LYS A 175 -3.96 5.03 -28.48
C LYS A 175 -5.10 4.05 -28.74
N SER A 176 -5.29 3.06 -27.88
CA SER A 176 -6.29 2.00 -28.08
C SER A 176 -7.74 2.50 -28.00
N ASN A 177 -7.96 3.78 -27.62
CA ASN A 177 -9.27 4.43 -27.52
C ASN A 177 -10.29 3.64 -26.65
N GLN A 178 -9.79 2.77 -25.76
CA GLN A 178 -10.63 1.95 -24.87
C GLN A 178 -11.30 2.76 -23.75
N PHE A 179 -10.95 4.03 -23.59
CA PHE A 179 -11.56 4.94 -22.63
C PHE A 179 -12.75 5.64 -23.29
N SER A 180 -13.86 4.92 -23.49
CA SER A 180 -15.12 5.61 -23.81
C SER A 180 -15.44 6.53 -22.65
N MET A 181 -15.62 7.82 -22.91
CA MET A 181 -16.03 8.76 -21.87
C MET A 181 -17.26 8.19 -21.15
N ASN A 182 -17.15 8.00 -19.84
CA ASN A 182 -18.22 7.76 -18.84
C ASN A 182 -18.39 6.37 -18.20
N GLU A 183 -17.57 5.35 -18.49
CA GLU A 183 -17.74 4.04 -17.81
C GLU A 183 -16.50 3.57 -17.05
N PHE A 184 -16.48 3.83 -15.73
CA PHE A 184 -15.44 3.30 -14.84
C PHE A 184 -15.64 1.79 -14.65
N LYS A 185 -14.56 1.02 -14.80
CA LYS A 185 -14.50 -0.34 -14.29
C LYS A 185 -14.28 -0.30 -12.78
N PHE A 186 -14.76 -1.33 -12.08
CA PHE A 186 -14.66 -1.43 -10.63
C PHE A 186 -13.75 -2.58 -10.21
N LEU A 187 -13.04 -2.38 -9.11
CA LEU A 187 -12.11 -3.33 -8.54
C LEU A 187 -12.87 -4.40 -7.75
N TRP A 188 -12.59 -5.67 -8.12
CA TRP A 188 -13.09 -6.92 -7.52
C TRP A 188 -14.59 -7.15 -7.52
#